data_AF-A0A4P5QSN9-F1
#
_entry.id   AF-A0A4P5QSN9-F1
#
_cell.length_a   1.000
_cell.length_b   1.000
_cell.length_c   1.000
_cell.angle_alpha   90.00
_cell.angle_beta   90.00
_cell.angle_gamma   90.00
#
_symmetry.space_group_name_H-M   'P 1'
#
loop_
_entity.id
_entity.type
_entity.pdbx_description
1 polymer ?
#
loop_
_entity_poly.entity_id
_entity_poly.type
_entity_poly.pdbx_seq_one_letter_code
_entity_poly.pdbx_strand_id
1 'polypeptide(L)'
;MRPAPPATLLDLHFSLRSTRRVNNDHTIDFDGQNFEISAVLRSPPQSSAVLRKSVTLLHHPNLRFWVLEHPPKDVWPPILAAFSL
;
A
#
# COMPACT_ATOMS: atom_id res chain seq x y z
N MET A 1 -1.24 32.21 2.64
CA MET A 1 -1.74 31.10 1.80
C MET A 1 -1.06 29.82 2.29
N ARG A 2 -1.81 28.74 2.55
CA ARG A 2 -1.20 27.43 2.84
C ARG A 2 -0.68 26.85 1.50
N PRO A 3 0.49 26.19 1.46
CA PRO A 3 0.98 25.60 0.22
C PRO A 3 -0.02 24.55 -0.28
N ALA A 4 -0.28 24.56 -1.59
CA ALA A 4 -1.06 23.50 -2.22
C ALA A 4 -0.31 22.16 -2.05
N PRO A 5 -1.01 21.04 -1.79
CA PRO A 5 -0.36 19.75 -1.76
C PRO A 5 0.32 19.49 -3.12
N PRO A 6 1.51 18.84 -3.15
CA PRO A 6 2.16 18.41 -4.38
C PRO A 6 1.16 17.73 -5.32
N ALA A 7 1.28 17.97 -6.63
CA ALA A 7 0.32 17.45 -7.62
C ALA A 7 0.16 15.92 -7.57
N THR A 8 1.21 15.19 -7.19
CA THR A 8 1.19 13.74 -6.98
C THR A 8 0.31 13.30 -5.80
N LEU A 9 0.02 14.20 -4.85
CA LEU A 9 -0.94 13.99 -3.77
C LEU A 9 -2.38 14.37 -4.16
N LEU A 10 -2.61 15.01 -5.32
CA LEU A 10 -3.96 15.27 -5.82
C LEU A 10 -4.60 13.98 -6.36
N ASP A 11 -3.82 13.10 -6.98
CA ASP A 11 -4.28 11.78 -7.44
C ASP A 11 -4.80 10.93 -6.26
N LEU A 12 -4.22 11.10 -5.07
CA LEU A 12 -4.69 10.46 -3.84
C LEU A 12 -6.13 10.86 -3.45
N HIS A 13 -6.68 11.97 -3.95
CA HIS A 13 -8.07 12.34 -3.69
C HIS A 13 -9.08 11.40 -4.37
N PHE A 14 -8.68 10.77 -5.48
CA PHE A 14 -9.47 9.74 -6.17
C PHE A 14 -9.17 8.34 -5.66
N SER A 15 -8.22 8.20 -4.74
CA SER A 15 -7.77 6.90 -4.31
C SER A 15 -8.73 6.27 -3.30
N LEU A 16 -9.22 5.08 -3.64
CA LEU A 16 -10.05 4.30 -2.75
C LEU A 16 -9.16 3.58 -1.74
N ARG A 17 -9.53 3.68 -0.46
CA ARG A 17 -8.82 3.00 0.64
C ARG A 17 -9.62 1.79 1.07
N SER A 18 -8.94 0.65 1.16
CA SER A 18 -9.58 -0.54 1.72
C SER A 18 -8.55 -1.41 2.45
N THR A 19 -8.99 -2.03 3.54
CA THR A 19 -8.16 -3.01 4.24
C THR A 19 -8.21 -4.34 3.49
N ARG A 20 -7.06 -5.00 3.33
CA ARG A 20 -6.94 -6.35 2.76
C ARG A 20 -6.23 -7.27 3.72
N ARG A 21 -6.69 -8.52 3.78
CA ARG A 21 -5.96 -9.58 4.48
C ARG A 21 -4.73 -9.96 3.66
N VAL A 22 -3.66 -10.31 4.35
CA VAL A 22 -2.47 -10.90 3.74
C VAL A 22 -2.62 -12.40 3.79
N ASN A 23 -2.43 -13.06 2.65
CA ASN A 23 -2.47 -14.50 2.52
C ASN A 23 -1.22 -15.14 3.14
N ASN A 24 -1.29 -16.44 3.44
CA ASN A 24 -0.18 -17.16 4.08
C ASN A 24 1.10 -17.20 3.22
N ASP A 25 0.96 -17.04 1.91
CA ASP A 25 2.04 -16.97 0.91
C ASP A 25 2.54 -15.54 0.66
N HIS A 26 2.17 -14.59 1.52
CA HIS A 26 2.52 -13.17 1.41
C HIS A 26 2.00 -12.50 0.13
N THR A 27 0.84 -12.95 -0.35
CA THR A 27 0.09 -12.28 -1.41
C THR A 27 -1.10 -11.49 -0.86
N ILE A 28 -1.69 -10.64 -1.69
CA ILE A 28 -3.00 -10.04 -1.46
C ILE A 28 -3.89 -10.22 -2.68
N ASP A 29 -5.18 -10.41 -2.45
CA ASP A 29 -6.19 -10.47 -3.51
C ASP A 29 -6.74 -9.06 -3.80
N PHE A 30 -6.60 -8.62 -5.04
CA PHE A 30 -7.13 -7.36 -5.53
C PHE A 30 -7.62 -7.51 -6.97
N ASP A 31 -8.84 -7.05 -7.25
CA ASP A 31 -9.47 -7.11 -8.58
C ASP A 31 -9.43 -8.50 -9.26
N GLY A 32 -9.60 -9.57 -8.45
CA GLY A 32 -9.57 -10.94 -8.94
C GLY A 32 -8.17 -11.50 -9.25
N GLN A 33 -7.11 -10.76 -8.92
CA GLN A 33 -5.71 -11.19 -9.09
C GLN A 33 -4.95 -11.21 -7.76
N ASN A 34 -3.90 -12.03 -7.70
CA ASN A 34 -3.03 -12.17 -6.54
C ASN A 34 -1.73 -11.43 -6.78
N PHE A 35 -1.37 -10.54 -5.85
CA PHE A 35 -0.17 -9.73 -5.93
C PHE A 35 0.81 -10.09 -4.82
N GLU A 36 2.03 -10.48 -5.17
CA GLU A 36 3.09 -10.78 -4.21
C GLU A 36 3.60 -9.48 -3.56
N ILE A 37 3.55 -9.40 -2.23
CA ILE A 37 4.03 -8.24 -1.46
C ILE A 37 5.29 -8.57 -0.64
N SER A 38 5.89 -9.74 -0.86
CA SER A 38 7.04 -10.30 -0.12
C SER A 38 8.34 -9.52 -0.27
N ALA A 39 8.51 -8.70 -1.32
CA ALA A 39 9.78 -8.07 -1.67
C ALA A 39 10.27 -7.07 -0.61
N VAL A 40 9.37 -6.51 0.21
CA VAL A 40 9.73 -5.55 1.28
C VAL A 40 9.79 -6.19 2.68
N LEU A 41 9.23 -7.41 2.86
CA LEU A 41 9.39 -8.20 4.09
C LEU A 41 10.75 -8.92 4.19
N ARG A 42 11.55 -8.92 3.12
CA ARG A 42 12.84 -9.65 3.01
C ARG A 42 14.10 -8.76 3.06
N SER A 43 14.00 -7.50 3.45
CA SER A 43 15.18 -6.65 3.71
C SER A 43 15.86 -7.01 5.05
N PRO A 44 17.19 -6.82 5.24
CA PRO A 44 17.96 -7.51 6.29
C PRO A 44 17.56 -7.12 7.74
N PRO A 45 17.91 -7.97 8.72
CA PRO A 45 17.33 -7.92 10.06
C PRO A 45 17.98 -6.81 10.88
N GLN A 46 17.32 -5.66 10.98
CA GLN A 46 17.55 -4.76 12.13
C GLN A 46 16.29 -4.42 12.91
N SER A 47 15.10 -4.77 12.42
CA SER A 47 13.90 -4.78 13.26
C SER A 47 12.78 -5.56 12.58
N SER A 48 12.45 -6.74 13.13
CA SER A 48 11.15 -7.41 13.02
C SER A 48 10.49 -7.35 11.65
N ALA A 49 10.73 -8.35 10.79
CA ALA A 49 9.85 -8.63 9.66
C ALA A 49 8.48 -9.06 10.22
N VAL A 50 7.65 -8.07 10.58
CA VAL A 50 6.32 -8.30 11.14
C VAL A 50 5.49 -8.90 10.02
N LEU A 51 5.22 -10.20 10.11
CA LEU A 51 4.21 -10.86 9.30
C LEU A 51 2.85 -10.20 9.59
N ARG A 52 2.44 -9.29 8.69
CA ARG A 52 1.19 -8.55 8.87
C ARG A 52 0.01 -9.41 8.45
N LYS A 53 -1.03 -9.43 9.30
CA LYS A 53 -2.30 -10.10 8.98
C LYS A 53 -3.15 -9.30 7.98
N SER A 54 -2.89 -8.00 7.87
CA SER A 54 -3.61 -7.10 6.98
C SER A 54 -2.77 -5.89 6.57
N VAL A 55 -3.12 -5.32 5.43
CA VAL A 55 -2.51 -4.11 4.84
C VAL A 55 -3.61 -3.16 4.38
N THR A 56 -3.23 -1.91 4.07
CA THR A 56 -4.14 -0.95 3.44
C THR A 56 -3.82 -0.85 1.96
N LEU A 57 -4.82 -1.06 1.12
CA LEU A 57 -4.72 -0.86 -0.31
C LEU A 57 -5.22 0.54 -0.64
N LEU A 58 -4.38 1.28 -1.34
CA LEU A 58 -4.66 2.60 -1.88
C LEU A 58 -4.74 2.49 -3.40
N HIS A 59 -5.94 2.59 -3.96
CA HIS A 59 -6.17 2.32 -5.38
C HIS A 59 -6.48 3.60 -6.15
N HIS A 60 -5.66 3.95 -7.13
CA HIS A 60 -6.00 4.97 -8.12
C HIS A 60 -6.58 4.29 -9.37
N PRO A 61 -7.83 4.58 -9.75
CA PRO A 61 -8.61 3.79 -10.72
C PRO A 61 -7.97 3.61 -12.10
N ASN A 62 -7.12 4.54 -12.52
CA ASN A 62 -6.58 4.55 -13.89
C ASN A 62 -5.04 4.52 -13.97
N LEU A 63 -4.34 4.31 -12.85
CA LEU A 63 -2.88 4.45 -12.85
C LEU A 63 -2.16 3.28 -12.17
N ARG A 64 -2.52 3.02 -10.91
CA ARG A 64 -1.81 2.08 -10.06
C ARG A 64 -2.52 1.93 -8.73
N PHE A 65 -2.12 0.92 -7.98
CA PHE A 65 -2.40 0.84 -6.57
C PHE A 65 -1.13 0.65 -5.75
N TRP A 66 -1.22 1.05 -4.49
CA TRP A 66 -0.16 0.92 -3.51
C TRP A 66 -0.64 0.07 -2.34
N VAL A 67 0.28 -0.68 -1.78
CA VAL A 67 0.07 -1.49 -0.58
C VAL A 67 0.82 -0.82 0.56
N LEU A 68 0.07 -0.42 1.58
CA LEU A 68 0.57 0.33 2.72
C LEU A 68 0.53 -0.54 3.97
N GLU A 69 1.47 -0.30 4.85
CA GLU A 69 1.51 -0.94 6.16
C GLU A 69 0.22 -0.74 6.98
N HIS A 70 -0.28 0.49 7.05
CA HIS A 70 -1.49 0.85 7.78
C HIS A 70 -2.18 2.03 7.07
N PRO A 71 -3.43 2.40 7.42
CA PRO A 71 -4.07 3.56 6.81
C PRO A 71 -3.28 4.85 7.09
N PRO A 72 -3.13 5.76 6.12
CA PRO A 72 -2.52 7.06 6.36
C PRO A 72 -3.39 7.88 7.30
N LYS A 73 -2.74 8.53 8.27
CA LYS A 73 -3.35 9.50 9.20
C LYS A 73 -2.73 10.87 8.91
N ASP A 74 -1.95 11.39 9.85
CA ASP A 74 -1.24 12.67 9.71
C ASP A 74 0.09 12.51 8.94
N VAL A 75 0.69 11.33 8.99
CA VAL A 75 1.92 10.96 8.29
C VAL A 75 1.66 9.74 7.41
N TRP A 76 2.35 9.71 6.28
CA TRP A 76 2.23 8.65 5.30
C TRP A 76 2.98 7.38 5.80
N PRO A 77 2.36 6.20 5.77
CA PRO A 77 2.95 4.93 6.22
C PRO A 77 4.03 4.42 5.25
N PRO A 78 4.83 3.41 5.62
CA PRO A 78 5.66 2.71 4.65
C PRO A 78 4.86 2.13 3.47
N ILE A 79 5.32 2.38 2.23
CA ILE A 79 4.85 1.68 1.02
C ILE A 79 5.54 0.32 0.99
N LEU A 80 4.75 -0.76 1.01
CA LEU A 80 5.23 -2.14 0.93
C LEU A 80 5.31 -2.63 -0.52
N ALA A 81 4.43 -2.14 -1.39
CA ALA A 81 4.46 -2.47 -2.81
C ALA A 81 3.68 -1.42 -3.63
N ALA A 82 3.96 -1.35 -4.92
CA ALA A 82 3.24 -0.53 -5.87
C ALA A 82 3.11 -1.29 -7.20
N PHE A 83 1.92 -1.28 -7.77
CA PHE A 83 1.60 -2.02 -9.00
C PHE A 83 0.85 -1.13 -9.96
N SER A 84 1.29 -1.10 -11.22
CA SER A 84 0.52 -0.49 -12.30
C SER A 84 -0.69 -1.36 -12.65
N LEU A 85 -1.79 -0.72 -13.04
CA LEU A 85 -3.00 -1.38 -13.55
C LEU A 85 -2.95 -1.55 -15.07
#